data_AF-A0A3C2DG76-F1
#
_entry.id   AF-A0A3C2DG76-F1
#
_cell.length_a   1.000
_cell.length_b   1.000
_cell.length_c   1.000
_cell.angle_alpha   90.00
_cell.angle_beta   90.00
_cell.angle_gamma   90.00
#
_symmetry.space_group_name_H-M   'P 1'
#
loop_
_entity.id
_entity.type
_entity.pdbx_description
1 polymer ?
#
loop_
_entity_poly.entity_id
_entity_poly.type
_entity_poly.pdbx_seq_one_letter_code
_entity_poly.pdbx_strand_id
1 'polypeptide(L)' 'MPDRPGLEGLEDKWDAVWEERETYRFDRTKERVDVFSIDTPPPTVSGSLHVGHVFSYTHTDTVARYQRMAGREVFYPMGW' A
#
# COMPACT_ATOMS: atom_id res chain seq x y z
N MET A 1 -5.36 -9.12 -26.40
CA MET A 1 -4.28 -8.37 -25.74
C MET A 1 -3.71 -7.40 -26.75
N PRO A 2 -3.46 -6.12 -26.40
CA PRO A 2 -2.81 -5.20 -27.33
C PRO A 2 -1.36 -5.61 -27.59
N ASP A 3 -0.84 -5.29 -28.78
CA ASP A 3 0.55 -5.59 -29.17
C ASP A 3 1.58 -4.82 -28.34
N ARG A 4 1.18 -3.68 -27.78
CA ARG A 4 1.94 -2.91 -26.80
C ARG A 4 1.01 -2.45 -25.67
N PRO A 5 1.34 -2.70 -24.40
CA PRO A 5 0.56 -2.15 -23.29
C PRO A 5 0.76 -0.63 -23.23
N GLY A 6 -0.36 0.11 -23.23
CA GLY A 6 -0.38 1.50 -22.81
C GLY A 6 -0.48 1.58 -21.29
N LEU A 7 0.10 2.62 -20.69
CA LEU A 7 0.02 2.89 -19.26
C LEU A 7 -1.02 3.97 -18.93
N GLU A 8 -1.52 4.64 -19.96
CA GLU A 8 -2.43 5.78 -19.85
C GLU A 8 -3.72 5.38 -19.12
N GLY A 9 -4.02 6.07 -18.02
CA GLY A 9 -5.22 5.87 -17.21
C GLY A 9 -5.26 4.58 -16.39
N LEU A 10 -4.19 3.77 -16.36
CA LEU A 10 -4.16 2.58 -15.52
C LEU A 10 -4.09 2.91 -14.03
N GLU A 11 -3.31 3.92 -13.64
CA GLU A 11 -3.21 4.37 -12.25
C GLU A 11 -4.57 4.85 -11.75
N ASP A 12 -5.19 5.83 -12.42
CA ASP A 12 -6.52 6.35 -12.08
C ASP A 12 -7.57 5.24 -11.95
N LYS A 13 -7.55 4.28 -12.89
CA LYS A 13 -8.46 3.14 -12.88
C LYS A 13 -8.26 2.28 -11.64
N TRP A 14 -7.02 1.92 -11.31
CA TRP A 14 -6.75 1.00 -10.20
C TRP A 14 -6.90 1.67 -8.85
N ASP A 15 -6.54 2.95 -8.73
CA ASP A 15 -6.78 3.75 -7.54
C ASP A 15 -8.28 3.79 -7.21
N ALA A 16 -9.13 4.08 -8.20
CA ALA A 16 -10.58 4.05 -8.05
C ALA A 16 -11.12 2.66 -7.64
N VAL A 17 -10.61 1.59 -8.26
CA VAL A 17 -11.01 0.21 -7.93
C VAL A 17 -10.59 -0.17 -6.50
N TRP A 18 -9.39 0.24 -6.07
CA TRP A 18 -8.91 -0.06 -4.72
C TRP A 18 -9.65 0.71 -3.65
N GLU A 19 -10.01 1.97 -3.92
CA GLU A 19 -10.83 2.80 -3.05
C GLU A 19 -12.25 2.24 -2.91
N GLU A 20 -12.94 1.96 -4.03
CA GLU A 20 -14.29 1.39 -4.05
C GLU A 20 -14.38 0.08 -3.26
N ARG A 21 -13.35 -0.77 -3.39
CA ARG A 21 -13.28 -2.07 -2.70
C ARG A 21 -12.76 -1.99 -1.27
N GLU A 22 -12.38 -0.80 -0.81
CA GLU A 22 -11.71 -0.60 0.47
C GLU A 22 -10.49 -1.54 0.63
N THR A 23 -9.74 -1.78 -0.45
CA THR A 23 -8.72 -2.87 -0.54
C THR A 23 -7.67 -2.82 0.56
N TYR A 24 -7.36 -1.61 1.03
CA TYR A 24 -6.35 -1.37 2.07
C TYR A 24 -6.94 -1.01 3.44
N ARG A 25 -8.27 -1.06 3.60
CA ARG A 25 -8.93 -0.79 4.88
C ARG A 25 -8.59 -1.87 5.89
N PHE A 26 -8.12 -1.45 7.06
CA PHE A 26 -7.80 -2.34 8.17
C PHE A 26 -9.07 -2.74 8.94
N ASP A 27 -9.29 -4.05 9.09
CA ASP A 27 -10.34 -4.62 9.91
C ASP A 27 -9.89 -4.75 11.39
N ARG A 28 -10.41 -3.85 12.23
CA ARG A 28 -10.11 -3.81 13.67
C ARG A 28 -10.70 -4.99 14.47
N THR A 29 -11.54 -5.83 13.85
CA THR A 29 -12.12 -7.00 14.51
C THR A 29 -11.21 -8.22 14.47
N LYS A 30 -10.10 -8.18 13.71
CA LYS A 30 -9.17 -9.29 13.58
C LYS A 30 -8.34 -9.54 14.84
N GLU A 31 -8.13 -10.81 15.13
CA GLU A 31 -7.29 -11.24 16.23
C GLU A 31 -5.81 -10.92 15.95
N ARG A 32 -5.05 -10.63 17.00
CA ARG A 32 -3.62 -10.23 16.87
C ARG A 32 -2.77 -11.24 16.10
N VAL A 33 -3.12 -12.52 16.17
CA VAL A 33 -2.41 -13.61 15.45
C VAL A 33 -2.53 -13.46 13.93
N ASP A 34 -3.63 -12.88 13.44
CA ASP A 34 -3.89 -12.69 12.02
C ASP A 34 -3.27 -11.39 11.49
N VAL A 35 -2.95 -10.45 12.38
CA VAL A 35 -2.44 -9.12 12.00
C VAL A 35 -0.96 -9.16 11.66
N PHE A 36 -0.59 -8.58 10.52
CA PHE A 36 0.78 -8.20 10.17
C PHE A 36 0.90 -6.67 10.24
N SER A 37 1.60 -6.17 11.25
CA SER A 37 1.78 -4.73 11.48
C SER A 37 3.09 -4.25 10.89
N ILE A 38 3.02 -3.19 10.10
CA ILE A 38 4.16 -2.47 9.56
C ILE A 38 4.25 -1.14 10.30
N ASP A 39 5.34 -0.96 11.04
CA ASP A 39 5.66 0.32 11.68
C ASP A 39 6.45 1.17 10.69
N THR A 40 5.82 2.22 10.17
CA THR A 40 6.55 3.25 9.43
C THR A 40 6.81 4.44 10.33
N PRO A 41 8.08 4.81 10.56
CA PRO A 41 8.37 6.04 11.27
C PRO A 41 7.73 7.20 10.49
N PRO A 42 7.09 8.16 11.20
CA PRO A 42 6.41 9.27 10.54
C PRO A 42 7.41 10.01 9.63
N PRO A 43 7.00 10.36 8.40
CA PRO A 43 7.86 11.09 7.49
C PRO A 43 8.28 12.41 8.15
N THR A 44 9.58 12.66 8.22
CA THR A 44 10.07 14.00 8.59
C THR A 44 9.60 14.97 7.52
N VAL A 45 8.80 15.98 7.88
CA VAL A 45 8.27 16.98 6.94
C VAL A 45 9.41 17.88 6.47
N SER A 46 10.16 17.43 5.46
CA SER A 46 11.30 18.16 4.87
C SER A 46 10.94 18.90 3.58
N GLY A 47 9.65 18.99 3.24
CA GLY A 47 9.15 19.57 1.99
C GLY A 47 8.53 18.49 1.09
N SER A 48 9.23 18.11 0.01
CA SER A 48 8.72 17.19 -1.02
C SER A 48 9.29 15.77 -0.91
N LEU A 49 8.56 14.79 -1.43
CA LEU A 49 9.07 13.43 -1.58
C LEU A 49 10.21 13.38 -2.60
N HIS A 50 11.36 12.83 -2.23
CA HIS A 50 12.44 12.48 -3.16
C HIS A 50 12.49 10.96 -3.40
N VAL A 51 13.33 10.53 -4.35
CA VAL A 51 13.48 9.11 -4.76
C VAL A 51 13.83 8.16 -3.61
N GLY A 52 14.42 8.67 -2.52
CA GLY A 52 14.69 7.88 -1.32
C GLY A 52 13.41 7.41 -0.64
N HIS A 53 12.39 8.26 -0.56
CA HIS A 53 11.06 7.88 -0.06
C HIS A 53 10.38 6.87 -0.99
N VAL A 54 10.51 7.06 -2.30
CA VAL A 54 9.95 6.12 -3.28
C VAL A 54 10.56 4.73 -3.07
N PHE A 55 11.88 4.66 -2.94
CA PHE A 55 12.58 3.40 -2.71
C PHE A 55 12.15 2.72 -1.41
N SER A 56 12.12 3.44 -0.28
CA SER A 56 11.77 2.87 1.01
C SER A 56 10.30 2.43 1.08
N TYR A 57 9.36 3.27 0.65
CA TYR A 57 7.94 2.94 0.70
C TYR A 57 7.54 1.85 -0.28
N THR A 58 8.15 1.79 -1.47
CA THR A 58 7.88 0.72 -2.44
C THR A 58 8.32 -0.64 -1.90
N HIS A 59 9.47 -0.72 -1.22
CA HIS A 59 9.93 -1.96 -0.60
C HIS A 59 8.93 -2.45 0.44
N THR A 60 8.52 -1.56 1.34
CA THR A 60 7.55 -1.88 2.39
C THR A 60 6.17 -2.23 1.83
N ASP A 61 5.69 -1.51 0.81
CA ASP A 61 4.41 -1.80 0.13
C ASP A 61 4.42 -3.16 -0.56
N THR A 62 5.55 -3.57 -1.14
CA THR A 62 5.71 -4.91 -1.72
C THR A 62 5.48 -5.99 -0.66
N VAL A 63 6.06 -5.82 0.54
CA VAL A 63 5.84 -6.75 1.66
C VAL A 63 4.39 -6.70 2.15
N ALA A 64 3.79 -5.52 2.26
CA ALA A 64 2.39 -5.35 2.66
C ALA A 64 1.44 -6.11 1.72
N ARG A 65 1.62 -5.97 0.40
CA ARG A 65 0.81 -6.68 -0.61
C ARG A 65 0.99 -8.18 -0.54
N TYR A 66 2.23 -8.65 -0.39
CA TYR A 66 2.51 -10.07 -0.21
C TYR A 66 1.80 -10.64 1.01
N GLN A 67 1.86 -9.97 2.16
CA GLN A 67 1.23 -10.44 3.39
C GLN A 67 -0.30 -10.47 3.29
N ARG A 68 -0.91 -9.47 2.63
CA ARG A 68 -2.35 -9.48 2.35
C ARG A 68 -2.74 -10.65 1.45
N MET A 69 -1.98 -10.91 0.38
CA MET A 69 -2.18 -12.06 -0.50
C MET A 69 -1.98 -13.40 0.20
N ALA A 70 -1.13 -13.44 1.25
CA ALA A 70 -0.94 -14.60 2.11
C ALA A 70 -2.03 -14.76 3.20
N GLY A 71 -3.06 -13.91 3.19
CA GLY A 71 -4.21 -14.01 4.09
C GLY A 71 -4.05 -13.30 5.43
N ARG A 72 -3.00 -12.50 5.63
CA ARG A 72 -2.82 -11.68 6.84
C ARG A 72 -3.64 -10.41 6.76
N GLU A 73 -4.14 -9.97 7.92
CA GLU A 73 -4.72 -8.64 8.05
C GLU A 73 -3.59 -7.62 8.20
N VAL A 74 -3.40 -6.76 7.20
CA VAL A 74 -2.23 -5.86 7.17
C VAL A 74 -2.58 -4.51 7.77
N PHE A 75 -1.91 -4.15 8.87
CA PHE A 75 -1.95 -2.81 9.43
C PHE A 75 -0.72 -2.03 8.93
N TYR A 76 -0.95 -1.15 7.95
CA TYR A 76 0.10 -0.31 7.35
C TYR A 76 -0.40 1.14 7.23
N PRO A 77 -0.41 1.91 8.34
CA PRO A 77 -0.85 3.29 8.33
C PRO A 77 0.25 4.20 7.76
N MET A 78 -0.17 5.26 7.07
CA MET A 78 0.68 6.41 6.77
C MET A 78 0.13 7.61 7.55
N GLY A 79 1.02 8.40 8.15
CA GLY A 79 0.65 9.57 8.97
C GLY A 79 1.62 10.73 8.77
N TRP A 80 1.41 11.79 9.57
CA TRP A 80 2.25 12.98 9.64
C TRP A 80 2.47 13.37 11.11
#